data_AF-A0A151TLV1-F1
#
_entry.id   AF-A0A151TLV1-F1
#
_cell.length_a   1.000
_cell.length_b   1.000
_cell.length_c   1.000
_cell.angle_alpha   90.00
_cell.angle_beta   90.00
_cell.angle_gamma   90.00
#
_symmetry.space_group_name_H-M   'P 1'
#
loop_
_entity.id
_entity.type
_entity.pdbx_description
1 polymer ?
#
loop_
_entity_poly.entity_id
_entity_poly.type
_entity_poly.pdbx_seq_one_letter_code
_entity_poly.pdbx_strand_id
1 'polypeptide(L)'
;EIAFDNSKYRGIIGSLLYLTASRPDIMFAVHMKSVKRILKYLKGTTNVGLWYPKGVSLSLIGYSDSDYDGCRLDRKSTSGTCHLLGSALVSWHSKKQACVALSTTEAEYIAAGSCCAQILWIK
;
A
#
# COMPACT_ATOMS: atom_id res chain seq x y z
N GLU A 1 -32.80 -12.79 4.16
CA GLU A 1 -31.34 -12.54 4.18
C GLU A 1 -30.63 -13.80 3.69
N ILE A 2 -29.69 -13.68 2.74
CA ILE A 2 -28.91 -14.83 2.26
C ILE A 2 -27.88 -15.14 3.34
N ALA A 3 -27.99 -16.30 3.98
CA ALA A 3 -27.00 -16.78 4.95
C ALA A 3 -25.62 -16.78 4.29
N PHE A 4 -24.73 -15.93 4.79
CA PHE A 4 -23.36 -15.89 4.32
C PHE A 4 -22.65 -17.15 4.78
N ASP A 5 -22.22 -17.98 3.84
CA ASP A 5 -21.31 -19.08 4.14
C ASP A 5 -19.94 -18.51 4.53
N ASN A 6 -19.75 -18.39 5.83
CA ASN A 6 -18.53 -17.88 6.45
C ASN A 6 -17.30 -18.72 6.06
N SER A 7 -17.47 -20.02 5.77
CA SER A 7 -16.37 -20.89 5.36
C SER A 7 -15.84 -20.46 3.99
N LYS A 8 -16.74 -20.26 3.02
CA LYS A 8 -16.39 -19.80 1.67
C LYS A 8 -15.73 -18.43 1.67
N TYR A 9 -16.23 -17.49 2.47
CA TYR A 9 -15.63 -16.16 2.58
C TYR A 9 -14.19 -16.24 3.11
N ARG A 10 -13.96 -17.01 4.19
CA ARG A 10 -12.63 -17.20 4.78
C ARG A 10 -11.66 -17.85 3.80
N GLY A 11 -12.11 -18.84 3.03
CA GLY A 11 -11.30 -19.48 1.98
C GLY A 11 -10.82 -18.48 0.93
N ILE A 12 -11.73 -17.63 0.41
CA ILE A 12 -11.37 -16.61 -0.57
C ILE A 12 -10.39 -15.59 0.02
N ILE A 13 -10.63 -15.12 1.25
CA ILE A 13 -9.73 -14.18 1.93
C ILE A 13 -8.33 -14.80 2.10
N GLY A 14 -8.24 -16.07 2.48
CA GLY A 14 -6.96 -16.79 2.58
C GLY A 14 -6.19 -16.83 1.25
N SER A 15 -6.88 -17.16 0.14
CA SER A 15 -6.27 -17.12 -1.19
C SER A 15 -5.84 -15.72 -1.62
N LEU A 16 -6.64 -14.69 -1.29
CA LEU A 16 -6.28 -13.30 -1.57
C LEU A 16 -5.06 -12.85 -0.76
N LEU A 17 -4.95 -13.23 0.52
CA LEU A 17 -3.76 -12.94 1.34
C LEU A 17 -2.50 -13.50 0.69
N TYR A 18 -2.54 -14.71 0.15
CA TYR A 18 -1.39 -15.27 -0.57
C TYR A 18 -0.99 -14.41 -1.78
N LEU A 19 -1.99 -13.95 -2.56
CA LEU A 19 -1.75 -13.09 -3.72
C LEU A 19 -1.20 -11.70 -3.35
N THR A 20 -1.45 -11.18 -2.13
CA THR A 20 -0.95 -9.85 -1.74
C THR A 20 0.58 -9.72 -1.79
N ALA A 21 1.31 -10.84 -1.72
CA ALA A 21 2.77 -10.86 -1.86
C ALA A 21 3.24 -10.34 -3.24
N SER A 22 2.50 -10.62 -4.31
CA SER A 22 2.79 -10.11 -5.66
C SER A 22 1.83 -9.00 -6.11
N ARG A 23 0.69 -8.85 -5.43
CA ARG A 23 -0.39 -7.89 -5.72
C ARG A 23 -0.79 -7.12 -4.47
N PRO A 24 0.07 -6.24 -3.94
CA PRO A 24 -0.26 -5.48 -2.74
C PRO A 24 -1.41 -4.48 -2.94
N ASP A 25 -1.75 -4.17 -4.20
CA ASP A 25 -2.88 -3.31 -4.59
C ASP A 25 -4.26 -3.87 -4.20
N ILE A 26 -4.36 -5.17 -3.90
CA ILE A 26 -5.63 -5.81 -3.49
C ILE A 26 -5.78 -5.95 -1.96
N MET A 27 -4.84 -5.39 -1.19
CA MET A 27 -4.90 -5.41 0.27
C MET A 27 -6.15 -4.68 0.80
N PHE A 28 -6.57 -5.03 2.03
CA PHE A 28 -7.70 -4.40 2.73
C PHE A 28 -9.09 -4.60 2.09
N ALA A 29 -9.35 -5.81 1.58
CA ALA A 29 -10.69 -6.22 1.14
C ALA A 29 -11.68 -6.39 2.31
N VAL A 30 -12.38 -5.31 2.70
CA VAL A 30 -13.41 -5.38 3.74
C VAL A 30 -14.78 -5.67 3.09
N HIS A 31 -15.44 -6.75 3.52
CA HIS A 31 -16.77 -7.23 3.06
C HIS A 31 -16.82 -7.94 1.70
N MET A 32 -17.84 -8.80 1.53
CA MET A 32 -18.04 -9.63 0.34
C MET A 32 -18.16 -8.83 -0.98
N LYS A 33 -18.72 -7.62 -0.93
CA LYS A 33 -18.87 -6.77 -2.13
C LYS A 33 -17.50 -6.35 -2.69
N SER A 34 -16.56 -6.02 -1.80
CA SER A 34 -15.18 -5.66 -2.14
C SER A 34 -14.43 -6.87 -2.69
N VAL A 35 -14.59 -8.03 -2.05
CA VAL A 35 -14.00 -9.30 -2.52
C VAL A 35 -14.44 -9.63 -3.94
N LYS A 36 -15.74 -9.53 -4.26
CA LYS A 36 -16.24 -9.78 -5.64
C LYS A 36 -15.62 -8.81 -6.66
N ARG A 37 -15.44 -7.53 -6.30
CA ARG A 37 -14.78 -6.54 -7.16
C ARG A 37 -13.32 -6.90 -7.40
N ILE A 38 -12.60 -7.29 -6.36
CA ILE A 38 -11.20 -7.72 -6.46
C ILE A 38 -11.07 -8.94 -7.35
N LEU A 39 -11.94 -9.95 -7.20
CA LEU A 39 -11.92 -11.14 -8.07
C LEU A 39 -12.16 -10.78 -9.54
N LYS A 40 -13.08 -9.85 -9.82
CA LYS A 40 -13.31 -9.35 -11.20
C LYS A 40 -12.08 -8.60 -11.75
N TYR A 41 -11.45 -7.79 -10.91
CA TYR A 41 -10.23 -7.05 -11.27
C TYR A 41 -9.04 -7.98 -11.53
N LEU A 42 -8.82 -8.99 -10.67
CA LEU A 42 -7.79 -10.01 -10.87
C LEU A 42 -8.00 -10.79 -12.17
N LYS A 43 -9.26 -11.15 -12.48
CA LYS A 43 -9.59 -11.82 -13.75
C LYS A 43 -9.21 -10.97 -14.98
N GLY A 44 -9.30 -9.64 -14.88
CA GLY A 44 -8.92 -8.73 -15.97
C GLY A 44 -7.44 -8.35 -15.98
N THR A 45 -6.68 -8.65 -14.93
CA THR A 45 -5.28 -8.21 -14.76
C THR A 45 -4.35 -9.38 -14.40
N THR A 46 -4.55 -10.54 -15.02
CA THR A 46 -3.78 -11.76 -14.74
C THR A 46 -2.28 -11.62 -15.02
N ASN A 47 -1.91 -10.73 -15.94
CA ASN A 47 -0.53 -10.51 -16.34
C ASN A 47 0.17 -9.41 -15.51
N VAL A 48 -0.55 -8.78 -14.58
CA VAL A 48 -0.03 -7.74 -13.70
C VAL A 48 0.37 -8.38 -12.38
N GLY A 49 1.57 -8.06 -11.91
CA GLY A 49 2.11 -8.52 -10.63
C GLY A 49 3.54 -8.00 -10.45
N LEU A 50 3.99 -7.97 -9.21
CA LEU A 50 5.39 -7.67 -8.89
C LEU A 50 6.25 -8.89 -9.23
N TRP A 51 7.33 -8.65 -9.97
CA TRP A 51 8.31 -9.65 -10.37
C TRP A 51 9.70 -9.22 -9.92
N TYR A 52 10.44 -10.16 -9.35
CA TYR A 52 11.81 -9.95 -8.87
C TYR A 52 12.78 -10.76 -9.75
N PRO A 53 13.24 -10.21 -10.88
CA PRO A 53 14.16 -10.92 -11.76
C PRO A 53 15.52 -11.13 -11.08
N LYS A 54 16.07 -12.34 -11.25
CA LYS A 54 17.42 -12.67 -10.78
C LYS A 54 18.46 -11.93 -11.62
N GLY A 55 19.52 -11.42 -10.98
CA GLY A 55 20.67 -10.82 -11.67
C GLY A 55 20.54 -9.32 -11.97
N VAL A 56 19.50 -8.65 -11.46
CA VAL A 56 19.39 -7.19 -11.51
C VAL A 56 20.12 -6.59 -10.30
N SER A 57 20.78 -5.45 -10.49
CA SER A 57 21.38 -4.69 -9.38
C SER A 57 20.30 -4.32 -8.37
N LEU A 58 20.48 -4.77 -7.13
CA LEU A 58 19.55 -4.49 -6.03
C LEU A 58 19.87 -3.10 -5.44
N SER A 59 19.35 -2.05 -6.07
CA SER A 59 19.36 -0.69 -5.52
C SER A 59 18.07 -0.43 -4.75
N LEU A 60 18.19 0.02 -3.49
CA LEU A 60 17.04 0.42 -2.69
C LEU A 60 16.77 1.92 -2.91
N ILE A 61 15.62 2.25 -3.45
CA ILE A 61 15.19 3.62 -3.75
C ILE A 61 13.85 3.86 -3.08
N GLY A 62 13.68 4.98 -2.38
CA GLY A 62 12.39 5.39 -1.83
C GLY A 62 11.94 6.72 -2.38
N TYR A 63 10.63 6.85 -2.55
CA TYR A 63 9.94 8.09 -2.86
C TYR A 63 8.97 8.42 -1.73
N SER A 64 8.84 9.71 -1.44
CA SER A 64 7.89 10.24 -0.48
C SER A 64 7.09 11.36 -1.11
N ASP A 65 5.85 11.50 -0.67
CA ASP A 65 4.93 12.57 -1.03
C ASP A 65 4.04 12.88 0.17
N SER A 66 3.52 14.09 0.26
CA SER A 66 2.53 14.44 1.29
C SER A 66 1.41 15.27 0.73
N ASP A 67 0.19 15.04 1.22
CA ASP A 67 -0.83 16.08 1.11
C ASP A 67 -0.60 17.17 2.18
N TYR A 68 -1.11 18.37 1.93
CA TYR A 68 -1.19 19.42 2.93
C TYR A 68 -2.65 19.64 3.30
N ASP A 69 -2.94 19.58 4.61
CA ASP A 69 -4.27 19.81 5.14
C ASP A 69 -5.37 18.90 4.52
N GLY A 70 -5.00 17.66 4.18
CA GLY A 70 -5.87 16.74 3.44
C GLY A 70 -7.14 16.34 4.20
N CYS A 71 -7.08 16.30 5.54
CA CYS A 71 -8.23 15.93 6.36
C CYS A 71 -9.00 17.13 6.91
N ARG A 72 -10.25 17.31 6.47
CA ARG A 72 -11.12 18.41 6.88
C ARG A 72 -11.46 18.46 8.38
N LEU A 73 -11.36 17.34 9.10
CA LEU A 73 -11.75 17.25 10.52
C LEU A 73 -10.62 17.70 11.45
N ASP A 74 -9.42 17.14 11.28
CA ASP A 74 -8.28 17.37 12.15
C ASP A 74 -7.16 18.19 11.49
N ARG A 75 -7.34 18.57 10.23
CA ARG A 75 -6.38 19.35 9.42
C ARG A 75 -5.02 18.68 9.25
N LYS A 76 -4.96 17.36 9.51
CA LYS A 76 -3.73 16.60 9.40
C LYS A 76 -3.47 16.17 7.97
N SER A 77 -2.19 16.26 7.61
CA SER A 77 -1.66 15.76 6.35
C SER A 77 -1.62 14.24 6.30
N THR A 78 -1.54 13.68 5.10
CA THR A 78 -1.31 12.26 4.80
C THR A 78 0.03 12.11 4.11
N SER A 79 0.93 11.32 4.70
CA SER A 79 2.21 10.96 4.09
C SER A 79 2.06 9.69 3.26
N GLY A 80 2.44 9.77 1.99
CA GLY A 80 2.63 8.64 1.09
C GLY A 80 4.10 8.29 0.95
N THR A 81 4.43 7.00 0.99
CA THR A 81 5.79 6.52 0.69
C THR A 81 5.72 5.27 -0.18
N CYS A 82 6.74 5.09 -1.01
CA CYS A 82 6.96 3.86 -1.75
C CYS A 82 8.45 3.54 -1.82
N HIS A 83 8.81 2.27 -1.61
CA HIS A 83 10.19 1.80 -1.55
C HIS A 83 10.38 0.64 -2.53
N LEU A 84 11.30 0.83 -3.47
CA LEU A 84 11.61 -0.09 -4.55
C LEU A 84 12.98 -0.72 -4.34
N LEU A 85 13.06 -2.01 -4.61
CA LEU A 85 14.31 -2.76 -4.73
C LEU A 85 14.53 -3.08 -6.22
N GLY A 86 15.48 -2.38 -6.84
CA GLY A 86 15.57 -2.30 -8.30
C GLY A 86 14.32 -1.65 -8.87
N SER A 87 13.60 -2.37 -9.74
CA SER A 87 12.33 -1.92 -10.32
C SER A 87 11.08 -2.42 -9.58
N ALA A 88 11.25 -3.19 -8.50
CA ALA A 88 10.14 -3.87 -7.83
C ALA A 88 9.77 -3.16 -6.52
N LEU A 89 8.48 -2.84 -6.33
CA LEU A 89 7.96 -2.23 -5.11
C LEU A 89 7.93 -3.25 -3.97
N VAL A 90 8.70 -3.02 -2.90
CA VAL A 90 8.80 -3.93 -1.75
C VAL A 90 7.96 -3.46 -0.57
N SER A 91 7.84 -2.14 -0.37
CA SER A 91 6.96 -1.59 0.66
C SER A 91 6.39 -0.25 0.25
N TRP A 92 5.20 0.05 0.77
CA TRP A 92 4.52 1.33 0.57
C TRP A 92 3.61 1.57 1.76
N HIS A 93 3.31 2.83 2.03
CA HIS A 93 2.22 3.17 2.93
C HIS A 93 1.63 4.53 2.59
N SER A 94 0.35 4.70 2.90
CA SER A 94 -0.31 6.00 2.95
C SER A 94 -0.89 6.16 4.36
N LYS A 95 -0.35 7.10 5.13
CA LYS A 95 -0.65 7.23 6.55
C LYS A 95 -0.85 8.68 6.93
N LYS A 96 -1.94 8.95 7.65
CA LYS A 96 -2.18 10.25 8.27
C LYS A 96 -1.06 10.59 9.27
N GLN A 97 -0.53 11.80 9.19
CA GLN A 97 0.52 12.30 10.08
C GLN A 97 0.01 12.40 11.53
N ALA A 98 0.94 12.33 12.49
CA ALA A 98 0.60 12.39 13.91
C ALA A 98 0.26 13.82 14.36
N CYS A 99 0.98 14.81 13.82
CA CYS A 99 0.80 16.24 14.05
C CYS A 99 0.16 16.92 12.83
N VAL A 100 -0.31 18.15 13.03
CA VAL A 100 -0.74 19.06 11.96
C VAL A 100 0.50 19.81 11.47
N ALA A 101 0.80 19.73 10.18
CA ALA A 101 1.86 20.51 9.56
C ALA A 101 1.42 21.98 9.41
N LEU A 102 2.32 22.92 9.66
CA LEU A 102 2.05 24.35 9.53
C LEU A 102 2.32 24.88 8.13
N SER A 103 2.99 24.08 7.28
CA SER A 103 3.25 24.40 5.87
C SER A 103 3.30 23.14 5.02
N THR A 104 3.20 23.31 3.69
CA THR A 104 3.42 22.22 2.72
C THR A 104 4.83 21.63 2.86
N THR A 105 5.84 22.48 3.06
CA THR A 105 7.23 22.04 3.26
C THR A 105 7.40 21.17 4.51
N GLU A 106 6.73 21.53 5.61
CA GLU A 106 6.78 20.72 6.83
C GLU A 106 6.10 19.37 6.64
N ALA A 107 4.96 19.32 5.95
CA ALA A 107 4.29 18.06 5.63
C ALA A 107 5.20 17.14 4.79
N GLU A 108 5.87 17.69 3.79
CA GLU A 108 6.84 16.97 2.95
C GLU A 108 8.03 16.47 3.77
N TYR A 109 8.56 17.30 4.66
CA TYR A 109 9.69 16.93 5.51
C TYR A 109 9.36 15.76 6.45
N ILE A 110 8.14 15.75 7.02
CA ILE A 110 7.66 14.63 7.85
C ILE A 110 7.53 13.34 7.02
N ALA A 111 7.01 13.44 5.80
CA ALA A 111 6.90 12.30 4.89
C ALA A 111 8.28 11.75 4.48
N ALA A 112 9.20 12.63 4.11
CA ALA A 112 10.57 12.29 3.75
C ALA A 112 11.32 11.62 4.93
N GLY A 113 11.21 12.18 6.14
CA GLY A 113 11.82 11.59 7.33
C GLY A 113 11.30 10.18 7.62
N SER A 114 9.99 9.96 7.45
CA SER A 114 9.36 8.64 7.60
C SER A 114 9.85 7.65 6.53
N CYS A 115 9.95 8.11 5.27
CA CYS A 115 10.47 7.31 4.16
C CYS A 115 11.93 6.91 4.41
N CYS A 116 12.80 7.85 4.78
CA CYS A 116 14.20 7.58 5.09
C CYS A 116 14.37 6.59 6.25
N ALA A 117 13.56 6.72 7.31
CA ALA A 117 13.58 5.77 8.42
C ALA A 117 13.21 4.34 7.96
N GLN A 118 12.22 4.21 7.07
CA GLN A 118 11.82 2.92 6.51
C GLN A 118 12.91 2.32 5.61
N ILE A 119 13.55 3.13 4.75
CA ILE A 119 14.68 2.70 3.92
C ILE A 119 15.83 2.21 4.79
N LEU A 120 16.15 2.95 5.86
CA LEU A 120 17.22 2.59 6.79
C LEU A 120 16.92 1.27 7.50
N TRP A 121 15.66 1.00 7.83
CA TRP A 121 15.24 -0.25 8.47
C TRP A 121 15.27 -1.47 7.54
N ILE A 122 15.02 -1.28 6.24
CA ILE A 122 15.08 -2.36 5.23
C ILE A 122 16.53 -2.75 4.91
N LYS A 123 17.46 -1.81 5.07
CA LYS A 123 18.89 -1.99 4.79
C LYS A 123 19.58 -2.82 5.86
#